data_AF-A0A7W8EB13-F1
#
_entry.id   AF-A0A7W8EB13-F1
#
_cell.length_a   1.000
_cell.length_b   1.000
_cell.length_c   1.000
_cell.angle_alpha   90.00
_cell.angle_beta   90.00
_cell.angle_gamma   90.00
#
_symmetry.space_group_name_H-M   'P 1'
#
loop_
_entity.id
_entity.type
_entity.pdbx_description
1 polymer ?
#
loop_
_entity_poly.entity_id
_entity_poly.type
_entity_poly.pdbx_seq_one_letter_code
_entity_poly.pdbx_strand_id
1 'polypeptide(L)'
;MSSPTCVWCLRNKQKIFNLAAAEHDRYDFVGLSLTAKGINQYLASSPFNFPVYVVNEGKLPINFKLTLTPDTFVFSRDGELEHIFDGYYTSDTAASISSLFGVHLE
;
A
#
# COMPACT_ATOMS: atom_id res chain seq x y z
N MET A 1 -3.17 -1.73 -0.67
CA MET A 1 -4.66 -1.69 -0.74
C MET A 1 -5.25 -1.33 0.64
N SER A 2 -6.11 -0.31 0.77
CA SER A 2 -6.72 0.04 2.08
C SER A 2 -8.26 -0.05 2.04
N SER A 3 -8.83 -0.96 2.83
CA SER A 3 -10.28 -1.03 3.09
C SER A 3 -10.57 -0.72 4.57
N PRO A 4 -11.62 0.06 4.89
CA PRO A 4 -12.02 0.37 6.27
C PRO A 4 -12.33 -0.86 7.13
N THR A 5 -12.73 -1.98 6.51
CA THR A 5 -13.08 -3.23 7.20
C THR A 5 -11.94 -4.25 7.23
N CYS A 6 -10.78 -3.91 6.66
CA CYS A 6 -9.64 -4.81 6.56
C CYS A 6 -8.75 -4.71 7.79
N VAL A 7 -8.84 -5.70 8.68
CA VAL A 7 -8.02 -5.80 9.90
C VAL A 7 -6.52 -5.77 9.60
N TRP A 8 -6.10 -6.42 8.52
CA TRP A 8 -4.70 -6.43 8.08
C TRP A 8 -4.23 -5.07 7.57
N CYS A 9 -5.10 -4.31 6.92
CA CYS A 9 -4.82 -2.97 6.44
C CYS A 9 -4.65 -1.99 7.61
N LEU A 10 -5.43 -2.16 8.67
CA LEU A 10 -5.25 -1.41 9.92
C LEU A 10 -3.90 -1.73 10.58
N ARG A 11 -3.52 -3.01 10.67
CA ARG A 11 -2.25 -3.43 11.26
C ARG A 11 -1.03 -2.97 10.44
N ASN A 12 -1.15 -2.95 9.11
CA ASN A 12 -0.06 -2.52 8.23
C ASN A 12 0.08 -1.00 8.14
N LYS A 13 -0.93 -0.26 8.61
CA LYS A 13 -1.00 1.17 8.43
C LYS A 13 0.23 1.89 8.94
N GLN A 14 0.65 1.59 10.17
CA GLN A 14 1.80 2.28 10.77
C GLN A 14 3.08 2.00 9.98
N LYS A 15 3.27 0.76 9.52
CA LYS A 15 4.43 0.37 8.70
C LYS A 15 4.44 1.09 7.35
N ILE A 16 3.29 1.17 6.68
CA ILE A 16 3.14 1.91 5.42
C ILE A 16 3.38 3.41 5.64
N PHE A 17 2.86 3.97 6.73
CA PHE A 17 3.06 5.37 7.09
C PHE A 17 4.55 5.68 7.34
N ASN A 18 5.22 4.83 8.10
CA ASN A 18 6.65 4.96 8.39
C ASN A 18 7.49 4.83 7.12
N LEU A 19 7.17 3.87 6.26
CA LEU A 19 7.83 3.70 4.97
C LEU A 19 7.66 4.95 4.10
N ALA A 20 6.43 5.44 3.96
CA ALA A 20 6.17 6.65 3.18
C ALA A 20 6.87 7.88 3.75
N ALA A 21 6.94 8.01 5.08
CA ALA A 21 7.66 9.11 5.73
C ALA A 21 9.18 9.01 5.55
N ALA A 22 9.75 7.80 5.54
CA ALA A 22 11.19 7.61 5.35
C ALA A 22 11.62 7.78 3.88
N GLU A 23 10.72 7.46 2.94
CA GLU A 23 11.06 7.29 1.53
C GLU A 23 10.46 8.34 0.59
N HIS A 24 9.76 9.36 1.11
CA HIS A 24 9.06 10.36 0.28
C HIS A 24 9.98 11.14 -0.67
N ASP A 25 11.28 11.24 -0.37
CA ASP A 25 12.25 11.94 -1.23
C ASP A 25 12.69 11.08 -2.42
N ARG A 26 12.46 9.76 -2.36
CA ARG A 26 12.88 8.79 -3.39
C ARG A 26 11.71 8.17 -4.13
N TYR A 27 10.57 8.02 -3.47
CA TYR A 27 9.38 7.33 -3.98
C TYR A 27 8.13 8.16 -3.76
N ASP A 28 7.28 8.20 -4.79
CA ASP A 28 5.90 8.69 -4.68
C ASP A 28 5.00 7.57 -4.14
N PHE A 29 4.33 7.83 -3.02
CA PHE A 29 3.39 6.90 -2.43
C PHE A 29 1.97 7.20 -2.87
N VAL A 30 1.23 6.15 -3.24
CA VAL A 30 -0.18 6.26 -3.61
C VAL A 30 -0.96 5.10 -2.99
N GLY A 31 -2.00 5.44 -2.23
CA GLY A 31 -2.95 4.46 -1.72
C GLY A 31 -4.06 4.20 -2.73
N LEU A 32 -4.37 2.92 -2.97
CA LEU A 32 -5.54 2.53 -3.75
C LEU A 32 -6.57 1.83 -2.87
N SER A 33 -7.81 2.30 -2.94
CA SER A 33 -8.98 1.64 -2.35
C SER A 33 -9.90 1.12 -3.45
N LEU A 34 -10.29 -0.14 -3.37
CA LEU A 34 -11.19 -0.78 -4.32
C LEU A 34 -12.66 -0.42 -4.10
N THR A 35 -12.97 0.26 -3.00
CA THR A 35 -14.34 0.61 -2.63
C THR A 35 -14.43 2.06 -2.15
N ALA A 36 -15.43 2.77 -2.65
CA ALA A 36 -15.79 4.08 -2.11
C ALA A 36 -16.48 3.98 -0.74
N LYS A 37 -16.97 2.79 -0.36
CA LYS A 37 -17.79 2.63 0.84
C LYS A 37 -16.93 2.75 2.09
N GLY A 38 -17.18 3.78 2.90
CA GLY A 38 -16.54 3.97 4.20
C GLY A 38 -15.13 4.59 4.15
N ILE A 39 -14.57 4.82 2.95
CA ILE A 39 -13.18 5.31 2.80
C ILE A 39 -13.02 6.72 3.37
N ASN A 40 -14.02 7.60 3.19
CA ASN A 40 -13.96 8.97 3.72
C ASN A 40 -13.91 8.99 5.25
N GLN A 41 -14.71 8.16 5.93
CA GLN A 41 -14.68 8.04 7.39
C GLN A 41 -13.35 7.45 7.88
N TYR A 42 -12.83 6.46 7.16
CA TYR A 42 -11.53 5.86 7.47
C TYR A 42 -10.38 6.86 7.34
N LEU A 43 -10.35 7.65 6.27
CA LEU A 43 -9.32 8.68 6.06
C LEU A 43 -9.47 9.86 7.02
N ALA A 44 -10.69 10.23 7.41
CA ALA A 44 -10.93 11.31 8.38
C ALA A 44 -10.42 10.96 9.79
N SER A 45 -10.61 9.72 10.22
CA SER A 45 -10.14 9.24 11.53
C SER A 45 -8.67 8.87 11.54
N SER A 46 -8.07 8.65 10.37
CA SER A 46 -6.73 8.11 10.26
C SER A 46 -6.16 8.45 8.87
N PRO A 47 -5.68 9.68 8.67
CA PRO A 47 -5.17 10.11 7.37
C PRO A 47 -3.84 9.42 7.05
N PHE A 48 -3.57 9.22 5.76
CA PHE A 48 -2.23 8.90 5.28
C PHE A 48 -1.50 10.20 4.92
N ASN A 49 -0.17 10.18 4.97
CA ASN A 49 0.70 11.27 4.53
C ASN A 49 0.91 11.29 3.00
N PHE A 50 0.12 10.53 2.26
CA PHE A 50 0.18 10.40 0.81
C PHE A 50 -1.25 10.31 0.23
N PRO A 51 -1.43 10.66 -1.06
CA PRO A 51 -2.75 10.63 -1.69
C PRO A 51 -3.34 9.21 -1.74
N VAL A 52 -4.64 9.12 -1.50
CA VAL A 52 -5.42 7.88 -1.64
C VAL A 52 -6.51 8.07 -2.67
N TYR A 53 -6.54 7.18 -3.67
CA TYR A 53 -7.55 7.17 -4.72
C TYR A 53 -8.48 5.97 -4.59
N VAL A 54 -9.74 6.18 -4.97
CA VAL A 54 -10.71 5.10 -5.11
C VAL A 54 -10.71 4.66 -6.56
N VAL A 55 -10.49 3.36 -6.78
CA VAL A 55 -10.50 2.73 -8.10
C VAL A 55 -11.62 1.71 -8.17
N ASN A 56 -12.30 1.63 -9.30
CA ASN A 56 -13.30 0.59 -9.53
C ASN A 56 -12.58 -0.71 -9.90
N GLU A 57 -12.84 -1.81 -9.18
CA GLU A 57 -12.18 -3.12 -9.39
C GLU A 57 -12.14 -3.56 -10.85
N GLY A 58 -13.23 -3.33 -11.60
CA GLY A 58 -13.33 -3.71 -13.02
C GLY A 58 -12.47 -2.90 -13.99
N LYS A 59 -11.65 -1.96 -13.51
CA LYS A 59 -10.76 -1.12 -14.33
C LYS A 59 -9.27 -1.33 -14.05
N LEU A 60 -8.91 -2.20 -13.11
CA LEU A 60 -7.49 -2.52 -12.89
C LEU A 60 -7.02 -3.54 -13.93
N PRO A 61 -5.80 -3.40 -14.49
CA PRO A 61 -5.30 -4.35 -15.48
C PRO A 61 -5.28 -5.78 -14.92
N ILE A 62 -5.65 -6.78 -15.73
CA ILE A 62 -5.71 -8.22 -15.39
C ILE A 62 -4.43 -8.74 -14.71
N ASN A 63 -3.30 -8.06 -14.95
CA ASN A 63 -1.98 -8.41 -14.44
C ASN A 63 -1.85 -8.11 -12.93
N PHE A 64 -2.67 -7.22 -12.40
CA PHE A 64 -2.79 -6.99 -10.96
C PHE A 64 -3.68 -8.09 -10.39
N LYS A 65 -3.06 -9.24 -10.11
CA LYS A 65 -3.71 -10.33 -9.38
C LYS A 65 -3.88 -9.91 -7.91
N LEU A 66 -4.89 -9.07 -7.65
CA LEU A 66 -5.26 -8.58 -6.33
C LEU A 66 -5.94 -9.69 -5.53
N THR A 67 -5.20 -10.74 -5.22
CA THR A 67 -5.71 -11.94 -4.55
C THR A 67 -5.70 -11.80 -3.03
N LEU A 68 -4.92 -10.85 -2.48
CA LEU A 68 -4.77 -10.64 -1.04
C LEU A 68 -4.85 -9.15 -0.67
N THR A 69 -5.14 -8.87 0.60
CA THR A 69 -5.10 -7.51 1.15
C THR A 69 -4.26 -7.45 2.41
N PRO A 70 -3.39 -6.43 2.54
CA PRO A 70 -3.04 -5.40 1.54
C PRO A 70 -1.96 -5.87 0.55
N ASP A 71 -2.07 -5.57 -0.75
CA ASP A 71 -0.93 -5.71 -1.67
C ASP A 71 -0.18 -4.37 -1.84
N THR A 72 1.15 -4.45 -2.04
CA THR A 72 2.05 -3.32 -2.35
C THR A 72 2.76 -3.57 -3.68
N PHE A 73 2.78 -2.57 -4.55
CA PHE A 73 3.40 -2.62 -5.87
C PHE A 73 4.44 -1.52 -5.95
N VAL A 74 5.61 -1.82 -6.53
CA VAL A 74 6.67 -0.84 -6.76
C VAL A 74 6.86 -0.71 -8.27
N PHE A 75 6.81 0.53 -8.75
CA PHE A 75 6.99 0.85 -10.16
C PHE A 75 8.28 1.64 -10.36
N SER A 76 8.95 1.39 -11.48
CA SER A 76 10.03 2.23 -11.96
C SER A 76 9.49 3.61 -12.38
N ARG A 77 10.40 4.58 -12.58
CA ARG A 77 10.05 5.91 -13.10
C ARG A 77 9.43 5.86 -14.50
N ASP A 78 9.70 4.80 -15.25
CA ASP A 78 9.17 4.59 -16.60
C ASP A 78 7.80 3.86 -16.57
N GLY A 79 7.28 3.57 -15.37
CA GLY A 79 5.98 2.94 -15.16
C GLY A 79 5.99 1.42 -15.27
N GLU A 80 7.17 0.79 -15.25
CA GLU A 80 7.30 -0.66 -15.27
C GLU A 80 7.14 -1.24 -13.86
N LEU A 81 6.47 -2.39 -13.74
CA LEU A 81 6.30 -3.07 -12.46
C LEU A 81 7.60 -3.80 -12.08
N GLU A 82 8.26 -3.36 -11.01
CA GLU A 82 9.52 -3.93 -10.54
C GLU A 82 9.30 -4.97 -9.43
N HIS A 83 8.40 -4.68 -8.49
CA HIS A 83 8.14 -5.56 -7.35
C HIS A 83 6.66 -5.65 -6.98
N ILE A 84 6.28 -6.83 -6.50
CA ILE A 84 4.97 -7.11 -5.88
C ILE A 84 5.23 -7.71 -4.50
N PHE A 85 4.61 -7.12 -3.48
CA PHE A 85 4.59 -7.64 -2.12
C PHE A 85 3.16 -7.97 -1.76
N ASP A 86 2.87 -9.27 -1.70
CA ASP A 86 1.53 -9.77 -1.41
C ASP A 86 1.23 -9.70 0.09
N GLY A 87 0.05 -9.17 0.41
CA GLY A 87 -0.52 -9.24 1.76
C GLY A 87 0.19 -8.44 2.87
N TYR A 88 -0.15 -8.83 4.11
CA TYR A 88 0.31 -8.18 5.33
C TYR A 88 1.85 -8.18 5.43
N TYR A 89 2.44 -7.16 6.06
CA TYR A 89 3.89 -7.09 6.28
C TYR A 89 4.27 -8.03 7.45
N THR A 90 4.14 -9.34 7.21
CA THR A 90 4.69 -10.43 8.02
C THR A 90 6.22 -10.32 8.04
N SER A 91 6.91 -11.16 8.83
CA SER A 91 8.37 -11.15 8.92
C SER A 91 9.06 -11.12 7.56
N ASP A 92 8.58 -11.93 6.62
CA ASP A 92 9.26 -12.16 5.34
C ASP A 92 8.98 -11.02 4.35
N THR A 93 7.73 -10.56 4.30
CA THR A 93 7.33 -9.39 3.49
C THR A 93 7.99 -8.11 4.04
N ALA A 94 7.99 -7.93 5.36
CA ALA A 94 8.65 -6.80 6.01
C ALA A 94 10.16 -6.81 5.77
N ALA A 95 10.82 -7.96 5.83
CA ALA A 95 12.25 -8.09 5.54
C ALA A 95 12.56 -7.77 4.07
N SER A 96 11.72 -8.21 3.14
CA SER A 96 11.90 -7.95 1.71
C SER A 96 11.75 -6.46 1.39
N ILE A 97 10.73 -5.80 1.97
CA ILE A 97 10.53 -4.36 1.85
C ILE A 97 11.69 -3.60 2.52
N SER A 98 12.09 -4.01 3.73
CA SER A 98 13.23 -3.42 4.45
C SER A 98 14.52 -3.49 3.62
N SER A 99 14.77 -4.62 2.96
CA SER A 99 15.93 -4.82 2.08
C SER A 99 15.87 -3.92 0.84
N LEU A 100 14.71 -3.85 0.18
CA LEU A 100 14.54 -3.02 -1.03
C LEU A 100 14.74 -1.53 -0.74
N PHE A 101 14.10 -1.02 0.30
CA PHE A 101 14.13 0.40 0.62
C PHE A 101 15.30 0.80 1.54
N GLY A 102 15.99 -0.17 2.16
CA GLY A 102 17.05 0.12 3.12
C GLY A 102 16.52 0.72 4.44
N VAL A 103 15.31 0.33 4.84
CA VAL A 103 14.62 0.81 6.07
C VAL A 103 14.38 -0.34 7.04
N HIS A 104 14.04 -0.04 8.30
CA HIS A 104 13.57 -1.04 9.26
C HIS A 104 12.07 -0.90 9.51
N LEU A 105 11.31 -1.94 9.20
CA LEU A 105 9.88 -2.02 9.47
C LEU A 105 9.60 -2.85 10.73
N GLU A 106 9.40 -2.18 11.88
CA GLU A 106 8.94 -2.81 13.12
C GLU A 106 7.49 -3.33 13.01
#